data_AF-A0A2N2YSW3-F1
#
_entry.id   AF-A0A2N2YSW3-F1
#
_cell.length_a   1.000
_cell.length_b   1.000
_cell.length_c   1.000
_cell.angle_alpha   90.00
_cell.angle_beta   90.00
_cell.angle_gamma   90.00
#
_symmetry.space_group_name_H-M   'P 1'
#
loop_
_entity.id
_entity.type
_entity.pdbx_description
1 polymer ?
#
loop_
_entity_poly.entity_id
_entity_poly.type
_entity_poly.pdbx_seq_one_letter_code
_entity_poly.pdbx_strand_id
1 'polypeptide(L)'
;MPKEIAINVVSLSKIFKLYKSRRDRIKELIHPGKKNYHQNHDALKNVSFSIERGEVLGIIGQNGSGKSTLLKILASVVTPTSGMYQCNGRVTALLELGGGFNADLTGIENIKFLGSIQGYSRHEMPDLISRILDFADIGQYAGQPVRSYSSGMYMRLAFSISININPDILIVDEALAVGDIRFQQKCFRKIREFKDAGKTIILCSHSLTAIQEFCSQAIWLHEGEIKEQGDPIFVTDCYNAYMTSKQLVTIKKNNGSLQTEMILPIDENDLPKPFREIAWPDLSICETFGTGGCHIQSATIVSSETNKNIRQIKGGENLSVLLYLKADQKIINPSVHLLLNGQFGSSVFKISSHAYQKKLEFQVDKPTVVMIHFTFPMIGNGHYSFSLGVVSILENKEQFHHYIHDALLIEVSNPDIKYKMGTQLVLEKATIESFID
;
A
#
# COMPACT_ATOMS: atom_id res chain seq x y z
N MET A 1 -3.54 38.13 -0.93
CA MET A 1 -4.69 37.91 -1.84
C MET A 1 -5.28 36.55 -1.50
N PRO A 2 -6.61 36.36 -1.48
CA PRO A 2 -7.19 35.03 -1.31
C PRO A 2 -6.71 34.15 -2.44
N LYS A 3 -6.22 32.95 -2.12
CA LYS A 3 -5.72 32.01 -3.12
C LYS A 3 -6.89 31.46 -3.94
N GLU A 4 -6.70 31.32 -5.25
CA GLU A 4 -7.74 30.87 -6.17
C GLU A 4 -7.98 29.36 -6.01
N ILE A 5 -9.24 28.96 -5.85
CA ILE A 5 -9.61 27.55 -5.69
C ILE A 5 -9.66 26.86 -7.06
N ALA A 6 -8.85 25.81 -7.23
CA ALA A 6 -8.84 24.96 -8.42
C ALA A 6 -9.96 23.93 -8.38
N ILE A 7 -10.16 23.27 -7.23
CA ILE A 7 -11.22 22.28 -7.02
C ILE A 7 -11.92 22.57 -5.70
N ASN A 8 -13.25 22.58 -5.71
CA ASN A 8 -14.06 22.65 -4.50
C ASN A 8 -15.06 21.48 -4.48
N VAL A 9 -15.09 20.72 -3.40
CA VAL A 9 -15.96 19.55 -3.21
C VAL A 9 -16.78 19.75 -1.93
N VAL A 10 -18.11 19.66 -2.04
CA VAL A 10 -19.03 19.88 -0.93
C VAL A 10 -20.01 18.70 -0.81
N SER A 11 -19.93 18.00 0.31
CA SER A 11 -20.82 16.90 0.71
C SER A 11 -21.02 15.82 -0.37
N LEU A 12 -19.96 15.51 -1.10
CA LEU A 12 -19.98 14.59 -2.23
C LEU A 12 -20.23 13.16 -1.74
N SER A 13 -21.25 12.52 -2.31
CA SER A 13 -21.56 11.11 -2.02
C SER A 13 -21.77 10.32 -3.31
N LYS A 14 -21.42 9.04 -3.28
CA LYS A 14 -21.61 8.12 -4.41
C LYS A 14 -22.09 6.77 -3.93
N ILE A 15 -23.24 6.37 -4.46
CA ILE A 15 -23.88 5.08 -4.21
C ILE A 15 -23.95 4.31 -5.52
N PHE A 16 -23.44 3.08 -5.53
CA PHE A 16 -23.59 2.15 -6.64
C PHE A 16 -24.69 1.13 -6.33
N LYS A 17 -25.51 0.83 -7.34
CA LYS A 17 -26.52 -0.23 -7.27
C LYS A 17 -25.90 -1.55 -7.72
N LEU A 18 -25.73 -2.49 -6.79
CA LEU A 18 -25.23 -3.82 -7.06
C LEU A 18 -26.39 -4.78 -7.30
N TYR A 19 -26.45 -5.36 -8.49
CA TYR A 19 -27.45 -6.36 -8.88
C TYR A 19 -26.81 -7.75 -8.90
N LYS A 20 -27.49 -8.76 -8.35
CA LYS A 20 -27.00 -10.17 -8.39
C LYS A 20 -26.95 -10.73 -9.81
N SER A 21 -27.84 -10.27 -10.69
CA SER A 21 -27.87 -10.67 -12.09
C SER A 21 -28.38 -9.54 -13.00
N ARG A 22 -28.06 -9.60 -14.30
CA ARG A 22 -28.62 -8.66 -15.30
C ARG A 22 -30.15 -8.72 -15.35
N ARG A 23 -30.74 -9.90 -15.08
CA ARG A 23 -32.20 -10.09 -15.03
C ARG A 23 -32.84 -9.31 -13.90
N ASP A 24 -32.17 -9.19 -12.75
CA ASP A 24 -32.69 -8.45 -11.59
C ASP A 24 -32.75 -6.94 -11.86
N ARG A 25 -31.82 -6.40 -12.64
CA ARG A 25 -31.87 -5.01 -13.11
C ARG A 25 -33.10 -4.75 -13.99
N ILE A 26 -33.41 -5.68 -14.90
CA ILE A 26 -34.60 -5.57 -15.76
C ILE A 26 -35.87 -5.72 -14.93
N LYS A 27 -35.92 -6.71 -14.03
CA LYS A 27 -37.05 -6.93 -13.12
C LYS A 27 -37.37 -5.68 -12.32
N GLU A 28 -36.37 -5.02 -11.74
CA GLU A 28 -36.56 -3.77 -10.99
C GLU A 28 -37.16 -2.65 -11.85
N LEU A 29 -36.70 -2.50 -13.10
CA LEU A 29 -37.19 -1.47 -14.00
C LEU A 29 -38.69 -1.64 -14.35
N ILE A 30 -39.15 -2.89 -14.50
CA ILE A 30 -40.51 -3.22 -14.92
C ILE A 30 -41.43 -3.58 -13.75
N HIS A 31 -40.93 -3.63 -12.51
CA HIS A 31 -41.73 -4.09 -11.37
C HIS A 31 -42.80 -3.05 -10.99
N PRO A 32 -44.10 -3.36 -11.09
CA PRO A 32 -45.17 -2.38 -10.89
C PRO A 32 -45.20 -1.81 -9.46
N GLY A 33 -44.70 -2.56 -8.48
CA GLY A 33 -44.56 -2.12 -7.08
C GLY A 33 -43.23 -1.46 -6.68
N LYS A 34 -42.38 -1.03 -7.62
CA LYS A 34 -41.04 -0.43 -7.33
C LYS A 34 -40.19 -1.23 -6.33
N LYS A 35 -40.24 -2.57 -6.41
CA LYS A 35 -39.45 -3.43 -5.53
C LYS A 35 -37.99 -3.31 -5.91
N ASN A 36 -37.12 -3.02 -4.93
CA ASN A 36 -35.68 -2.97 -5.13
C ASN A 36 -35.12 -4.39 -5.24
N TYR A 37 -34.37 -4.66 -6.30
CA TYR A 37 -33.62 -5.89 -6.53
C TYR A 37 -32.10 -5.66 -6.49
N HIS A 38 -31.66 -4.44 -6.17
CA HIS A 38 -30.27 -4.10 -5.92
C HIS A 38 -29.95 -3.99 -4.42
N GLN A 39 -28.66 -4.14 -4.10
CA GLN A 39 -28.07 -3.68 -2.86
C GLN A 39 -27.30 -2.38 -3.13
N ASN A 40 -27.39 -1.42 -2.20
CA ASN A 40 -26.59 -0.21 -2.28
C ASN A 40 -25.18 -0.47 -1.77
N HIS A 41 -24.20 0.06 -2.48
CA HIS A 41 -22.82 0.13 -2.06
C HIS A 41 -22.39 1.61 -2.03
N ASP A 42 -22.22 2.13 -0.82
CA ASP A 42 -21.82 3.51 -0.57
C ASP A 42 -20.30 3.63 -0.74
N ALA A 43 -19.87 4.06 -1.92
CA ALA A 43 -18.46 4.22 -2.26
C ALA A 43 -17.86 5.53 -1.70
N LEU A 44 -18.67 6.59 -1.58
CA LEU A 44 -18.31 7.86 -0.95
C LEU A 44 -19.48 8.40 -0.14
N LYS A 45 -19.18 8.97 1.03
CA LYS A 45 -20.17 9.49 1.99
C LYS A 45 -19.73 10.87 2.47
N ASN A 46 -20.46 11.90 2.07
CA ASN A 46 -20.32 13.28 2.56
C ASN A 46 -18.87 13.85 2.52
N VAL A 47 -18.13 13.56 1.45
CA VAL A 47 -16.75 14.02 1.28
C VAL A 47 -16.72 15.51 0.94
N SER A 48 -15.96 16.31 1.69
CA SER A 48 -15.82 17.76 1.46
C SER A 48 -14.37 18.21 1.62
N PHE A 49 -13.83 18.90 0.62
CA PHE A 49 -12.48 19.47 0.65
C PHE A 49 -12.32 20.49 -0.49
N SER A 50 -11.27 21.31 -0.41
CA SER A 50 -10.88 22.26 -1.45
C SER A 50 -9.40 22.12 -1.77
N ILE A 51 -9.03 22.40 -3.03
CA ILE A 51 -7.66 22.43 -3.51
C ILE A 51 -7.41 23.79 -4.14
N GLU A 52 -6.37 24.48 -3.69
CA GLU A 52 -5.92 25.75 -4.25
C GLU A 52 -5.12 25.54 -5.54
N ARG A 53 -5.08 26.54 -6.42
CA ARG A 53 -4.22 26.48 -7.61
C ARG A 53 -2.76 26.31 -7.23
N GLY A 54 -2.08 25.38 -7.91
CA GLY A 54 -0.66 25.08 -7.68
C GLY A 54 -0.41 24.17 -6.48
N GLU A 55 -1.47 23.74 -5.80
CA GLU A 55 -1.39 22.81 -4.68
C GLU A 55 -1.29 21.36 -5.16
N VAL A 56 -0.60 20.54 -4.37
CA VAL A 56 -0.53 19.09 -4.60
C VAL A 56 -1.25 18.38 -3.46
N LEU A 57 -2.41 17.78 -3.76
CA LEU A 57 -3.20 17.01 -2.81
C LEU A 57 -2.84 15.52 -2.89
N GLY A 58 -2.45 14.94 -1.76
CA GLY A 58 -2.28 13.50 -1.58
C GLY A 58 -3.58 12.82 -1.17
N ILE A 59 -3.89 11.65 -1.72
CA ILE A 59 -5.01 10.82 -1.28
C ILE A 59 -4.48 9.44 -0.89
N ILE A 60 -4.68 9.07 0.38
CA ILE A 60 -4.27 7.78 0.94
C ILE A 60 -5.47 7.03 1.52
N GLY A 61 -5.32 5.72 1.70
CA GLY A 61 -6.35 4.85 2.27
C GLY A 61 -6.26 3.41 1.76
N GLN A 62 -6.94 2.50 2.45
CA GLN A 62 -6.98 1.08 2.08
C GLN A 62 -7.67 0.85 0.72
N ASN A 63 -7.51 -0.34 0.17
CA ASN A 63 -8.28 -0.76 -1.01
C ASN A 63 -9.77 -0.78 -0.66
N GLY A 64 -10.60 -0.30 -1.59
CA GLY A 64 -12.04 -0.16 -1.36
C GLY A 64 -12.45 1.05 -0.52
N SER A 65 -11.54 1.95 -0.11
CA SER A 65 -11.92 3.14 0.67
C SER A 65 -12.62 4.25 -0.12
N GLY A 66 -12.71 4.13 -1.45
CA GLY A 66 -13.38 5.11 -2.33
C GLY A 66 -12.44 5.98 -3.18
N LYS A 67 -11.11 5.84 -3.05
CA LYS A 67 -10.10 6.66 -3.78
C LYS A 67 -10.37 6.74 -5.29
N SER A 68 -10.40 5.59 -5.97
CA SER A 68 -10.61 5.55 -7.44
C SER A 68 -12.00 6.07 -7.84
N THR A 69 -13.02 5.92 -6.98
CA THR A 69 -14.34 6.52 -7.22
C THR A 69 -14.28 8.04 -7.14
N LEU A 70 -13.60 8.59 -6.13
CA LEU A 70 -13.40 10.03 -6.00
C LEU A 70 -12.64 10.58 -7.21
N LEU A 71 -11.52 9.96 -7.59
CA LEU A 71 -10.74 10.38 -8.76
C LEU A 71 -11.57 10.36 -10.05
N LYS A 72 -12.37 9.32 -10.27
CA LYS A 72 -13.28 9.22 -11.43
C LYS A 72 -14.34 10.32 -11.44
N ILE A 73 -14.81 10.77 -10.28
CA ILE A 73 -15.76 11.89 -10.21
C ILE A 73 -15.06 13.21 -10.54
N LEU A 74 -13.86 13.45 -9.98
CA LEU A 74 -13.08 14.67 -10.26
C LEU A 74 -12.62 14.75 -11.72
N ALA A 75 -12.41 13.60 -12.36
CA ALA A 75 -12.12 13.48 -13.78
C ALA A 75 -13.38 13.53 -14.68
N SER A 76 -14.56 13.77 -14.12
CA SER A 76 -15.85 13.80 -14.84
C SER A 76 -16.24 12.50 -15.56
N VAL A 77 -15.63 11.36 -15.17
CA VAL A 77 -15.94 10.03 -15.73
C VAL A 77 -17.19 9.44 -15.07
N VAL A 78 -17.40 9.72 -13.79
CA VAL A 78 -18.55 9.23 -13.01
C VAL A 78 -19.27 10.41 -12.37
N THR A 79 -20.60 10.44 -12.44
CA THR A 79 -21.40 11.46 -11.75
C THR A 79 -21.61 11.09 -10.28
N PRO A 80 -21.58 12.05 -9.35
CA PRO A 80 -21.93 11.81 -7.95
C PRO A 80 -23.42 11.46 -7.81
N THR A 81 -23.79 10.80 -6.71
CA THR A 81 -25.20 10.55 -6.37
C THR A 81 -25.83 11.77 -5.69
N SER A 82 -25.05 12.48 -4.86
CA SER A 82 -25.43 13.74 -4.22
C SER A 82 -24.18 14.58 -3.89
N GLY A 83 -24.41 15.83 -3.47
CA GLY A 83 -23.35 16.81 -3.26
C GLY A 83 -22.96 17.52 -4.56
N MET A 84 -21.96 18.41 -4.46
CA MET A 84 -21.49 19.22 -5.57
C MET A 84 -19.97 19.22 -5.63
N TYR A 85 -19.42 19.31 -6.84
CA TYR A 85 -18.02 19.65 -7.03
C TYR A 85 -17.89 20.67 -8.16
N GLN A 86 -16.87 21.52 -8.07
CA GLN A 86 -16.52 22.51 -9.07
C GLN A 86 -15.02 22.40 -9.38
N CYS A 87 -14.67 22.30 -10.66
CA CYS A 87 -13.29 22.27 -11.14
C CYS A 87 -13.05 23.48 -12.07
N ASN A 88 -12.05 24.29 -11.74
CA ASN A 88 -11.68 25.50 -12.47
C ASN A 88 -10.39 25.28 -13.29
N GLY A 89 -10.49 24.58 -14.41
CA GLY A 89 -9.36 24.35 -15.33
C GLY A 89 -9.50 23.05 -16.11
N ARG A 90 -8.58 22.82 -17.05
CA ARG A 90 -8.50 21.56 -17.82
C ARG A 90 -7.92 20.45 -16.96
N VAL A 91 -8.73 19.43 -16.71
CA VAL A 91 -8.35 18.22 -15.97
C VAL A 91 -7.79 17.18 -16.94
N THR A 92 -6.62 16.63 -16.63
CA THR A 92 -6.08 15.43 -17.27
C THR A 92 -5.90 14.36 -16.20
N ALA A 93 -6.44 13.16 -16.42
CA ALA A 93 -6.40 12.08 -15.44
C ALA A 93 -5.70 10.84 -15.99
N LEU A 94 -4.71 10.35 -15.24
CA LEU A 94 -3.96 9.12 -15.55
C LEU A 94 -4.65 7.87 -15.00
N LEU A 95 -6.00 7.85 -14.98
CA LEU A 95 -6.81 6.78 -14.39
C LEU A 95 -6.98 5.59 -15.33
N GLU A 96 -7.08 5.86 -16.63
CA GLU A 96 -7.31 4.87 -17.68
C GLU A 96 -6.26 5.09 -18.78
N LEU A 97 -5.00 4.78 -18.45
CA LEU A 97 -3.88 4.93 -19.39
C LEU A 97 -4.18 4.16 -20.68
N GLY A 98 -4.12 4.86 -21.82
CA GLY A 98 -4.44 4.31 -23.14
C GLY A 98 -5.92 4.39 -23.50
N GLY A 99 -6.75 5.01 -22.64
CA GLY A 99 -8.11 5.43 -22.99
C GLY A 99 -8.09 6.29 -24.26
N GLY A 100 -8.82 5.84 -25.28
CA GLY A 100 -8.85 6.49 -26.59
C GLY A 100 -7.77 6.02 -27.58
N PHE A 101 -6.92 5.05 -27.22
CA PHE A 101 -6.08 4.39 -28.20
C PHE A 101 -6.91 3.53 -29.15
N ASN A 102 -6.55 3.59 -30.43
CA ASN A 102 -6.95 2.62 -31.42
C ASN A 102 -5.79 1.63 -31.61
N ALA A 103 -6.04 0.36 -31.30
CA ALA A 103 -5.05 -0.70 -31.33
C ALA A 103 -4.53 -1.00 -32.76
N ASP A 104 -5.31 -0.69 -33.79
CA ASP A 104 -4.94 -0.87 -35.19
C ASP A 104 -4.10 0.30 -35.74
N LEU A 105 -4.13 1.46 -35.07
CA LEU A 105 -3.28 2.59 -35.39
C LEU A 105 -1.88 2.42 -34.81
N THR A 106 -0.88 3.00 -35.48
CA THR A 106 0.48 3.10 -34.98
C THR A 106 0.57 4.01 -33.75
N GLY A 107 1.69 3.94 -33.02
CA GLY A 107 1.94 4.86 -31.90
C GLY A 107 1.88 6.32 -32.32
N ILE A 108 2.47 6.67 -33.48
CA ILE A 108 2.46 8.02 -34.04
C ILE A 108 1.03 8.47 -34.38
N GLU A 109 0.22 7.61 -34.97
CA GLU A 109 -1.16 7.93 -35.32
C GLU A 109 -2.04 8.12 -34.07
N ASN A 110 -1.83 7.31 -33.04
CA ASN A 110 -2.50 7.50 -31.74
C ASN A 110 -2.12 8.84 -31.10
N ILE A 111 -0.85 9.25 -31.16
CA ILE A 111 -0.40 10.57 -30.69
C ILE A 111 -1.15 11.68 -31.45
N LYS A 112 -1.19 11.60 -32.79
CA LYS A 112 -1.88 12.60 -33.63
C LYS A 112 -3.36 12.70 -33.32
N PHE A 113 -4.02 11.55 -33.16
CA PHE A 113 -5.43 11.45 -32.86
C PHE A 113 -5.77 12.12 -31.53
N LEU A 114 -5.08 11.71 -30.45
CA LEU A 114 -5.32 12.26 -29.13
C LEU A 114 -4.90 13.72 -29.02
N GLY A 115 -3.77 14.11 -29.63
CA GLY A 115 -3.35 15.51 -29.67
C GLY A 115 -4.38 16.42 -30.35
N SER A 116 -5.01 15.95 -31.43
CA SER A 116 -6.06 16.70 -32.13
C SER A 116 -7.32 16.87 -31.26
N ILE A 117 -7.71 15.82 -30.52
CA ILE A 117 -8.83 15.90 -29.55
C ILE A 117 -8.54 16.92 -28.44
N GLN A 118 -7.27 17.03 -28.04
CA GLN A 118 -6.82 17.99 -27.03
C GLN A 118 -6.61 19.42 -27.58
N GLY A 119 -6.90 19.65 -28.87
CA GLY A 119 -6.86 20.97 -29.49
C GLY A 119 -5.50 21.40 -30.04
N TYR A 120 -4.52 20.50 -30.16
CA TYR A 120 -3.24 20.83 -30.80
C TYR A 120 -3.42 21.03 -32.30
N SER A 121 -2.84 22.11 -32.82
CA SER A 121 -2.87 22.42 -34.25
C SER A 121 -1.95 21.49 -35.06
N ARG A 122 -2.15 21.45 -36.39
CA ARG A 122 -1.25 20.71 -37.29
C ARG A 122 0.20 21.19 -37.24
N HIS A 123 0.42 22.46 -36.89
CA HIS A 123 1.76 23.04 -36.79
C HIS A 123 2.47 22.65 -35.50
N GLU A 124 1.74 22.44 -34.41
CA GLU A 124 2.31 22.02 -33.10
C GLU A 124 2.53 20.51 -33.01
N MET A 125 1.87 19.74 -33.88
CA MET A 125 1.86 18.28 -33.85
C MET A 125 3.26 17.63 -33.99
N PRO A 126 4.16 18.07 -34.89
CA PRO A 126 5.50 17.49 -35.03
C PRO A 126 6.31 17.57 -33.73
N ASP A 127 6.30 18.73 -33.06
CA ASP A 127 7.02 18.95 -31.80
C ASP A 127 6.42 18.15 -30.65
N LEU A 128 5.09 18.00 -30.63
CA LEU A 128 4.40 17.14 -29.67
C LEU A 128 4.79 15.67 -29.87
N ILE A 129 4.80 15.17 -31.11
CA ILE A 129 5.20 13.81 -31.43
C ILE A 129 6.63 13.55 -30.98
N SER A 130 7.59 14.44 -31.31
CA SER A 130 8.99 14.26 -30.91
C SER A 130 9.13 14.11 -29.40
N ARG A 131 8.58 15.07 -28.63
CA ARG A 131 8.65 15.06 -27.16
C ARG A 131 8.04 13.81 -26.54
N ILE A 132 6.91 13.33 -27.08
CA ILE A 132 6.25 12.12 -26.59
C ILE A 132 7.08 10.89 -26.88
N LEU A 133 7.64 10.76 -28.08
CA LEU A 133 8.45 9.60 -28.46
C LEU A 133 9.76 9.56 -27.66
N ASP A 134 10.39 10.71 -27.43
CA ASP A 134 11.61 10.84 -26.63
C ASP A 134 11.36 10.47 -25.16
N PHE A 135 10.20 10.86 -24.61
CA PHE A 135 9.81 10.49 -23.25
C PHE A 135 9.47 9.00 -23.16
N ALA A 136 8.67 8.50 -24.11
CA ALA A 136 8.23 7.12 -24.16
C ALA A 136 9.41 6.17 -24.32
N ASP A 137 10.42 6.57 -25.08
CA ASP A 137 11.65 5.80 -25.34
C ASP A 137 11.29 4.36 -25.77
N ILE A 138 10.41 4.32 -26.79
CA ILE A 138 9.95 3.13 -27.50
C ILE A 138 10.62 2.99 -28.88
N GLY A 139 11.51 3.91 -29.24
CA GLY A 139 12.35 3.86 -30.45
C GLY A 139 11.56 3.59 -31.74
N GLN A 140 12.09 2.66 -32.56
CA GLN A 140 11.54 2.30 -33.86
C GLN A 140 10.13 1.69 -33.82
N TYR A 141 9.67 1.21 -32.66
CA TYR A 141 8.35 0.59 -32.54
C TYR A 141 7.21 1.61 -32.64
N ALA A 142 7.49 2.91 -32.53
CA ALA A 142 6.51 3.98 -32.70
C ALA A 142 5.70 3.90 -34.02
N GLY A 143 6.33 3.39 -35.08
CA GLY A 143 5.70 3.18 -36.39
C GLY A 143 4.93 1.87 -36.55
N GLN A 144 4.84 1.05 -35.49
CA GLN A 144 4.09 -0.21 -35.50
C GLN A 144 2.71 -0.03 -34.86
N PRO A 145 1.68 -0.80 -35.29
CA PRO A 145 0.37 -0.81 -34.65
C PRO A 145 0.46 -1.12 -33.16
N VAL A 146 -0.28 -0.37 -32.35
CA VAL A 146 -0.22 -0.45 -30.88
C VAL A 146 -0.63 -1.84 -30.36
N ARG A 147 -1.47 -2.60 -31.09
CA ARG A 147 -1.78 -4.01 -30.74
C ARG A 147 -0.57 -4.94 -30.69
N SER A 148 0.55 -4.56 -31.32
CA SER A 148 1.79 -5.34 -31.28
C SER A 148 2.71 -4.97 -30.12
N TYR A 149 2.36 -3.94 -29.33
CA TYR A 149 3.20 -3.45 -28.25
C TYR A 149 3.17 -4.42 -27.07
N SER A 150 4.29 -4.56 -26.38
CA SER A 150 4.28 -5.11 -25.02
C SER A 150 3.45 -4.21 -24.10
N SER A 151 2.95 -4.76 -22.99
CA SER A 151 2.25 -3.98 -21.96
C SER A 151 3.07 -2.78 -21.48
N GLY A 152 4.40 -2.95 -21.32
CA GLY A 152 5.31 -1.87 -20.97
C GLY A 152 5.37 -0.77 -22.03
N MET A 153 5.51 -1.10 -23.31
CA MET A 153 5.54 -0.11 -24.39
C MET A 153 4.21 0.64 -24.51
N TYR A 154 3.09 -0.09 -24.43
CA TYR A 154 1.75 0.48 -24.44
C TYR A 154 1.60 1.53 -23.34
N MET A 155 1.96 1.16 -22.12
CA MET A 155 1.82 2.04 -20.97
C MET A 155 2.80 3.22 -21.02
N ARG A 156 4.05 3.01 -21.46
CA ARG A 156 5.02 4.09 -21.66
C ARG A 156 4.50 5.12 -22.65
N LEU A 157 3.96 4.69 -23.79
CA LEU A 157 3.37 5.59 -24.77
C LEU A 157 2.14 6.33 -24.20
N ALA A 158 1.21 5.61 -23.57
CA ALA A 158 0.01 6.19 -22.95
C ALA A 158 0.35 7.27 -21.91
N PHE A 159 1.31 6.97 -21.04
CA PHE A 159 1.79 7.91 -20.03
C PHE A 159 2.46 9.12 -20.69
N SER A 160 3.32 8.87 -21.69
CA SER A 160 4.06 9.92 -22.39
C SER A 160 3.14 10.91 -23.09
N ILE A 161 2.06 10.43 -23.71
CA ILE A 161 1.04 11.31 -24.29
C ILE A 161 0.39 12.15 -23.19
N SER A 162 -0.06 11.50 -22.12
CA SER A 162 -0.82 12.15 -21.06
C SER A 162 0.00 13.22 -20.30
N ILE A 163 1.30 13.00 -20.13
CA ILE A 163 2.20 13.89 -19.38
C ILE A 163 2.80 15.03 -20.25
N ASN A 164 2.72 14.92 -21.58
CA ASN A 164 3.16 15.97 -22.50
C ASN A 164 2.01 16.90 -22.94
N ILE A 165 0.79 16.55 -22.58
CA ILE A 165 -0.34 17.49 -22.54
C ILE A 165 -0.09 18.46 -21.37
N ASN A 166 -0.43 19.75 -21.52
CA ASN A 166 -0.22 20.79 -20.51
C ASN A 166 -1.52 21.08 -19.74
N PRO A 167 -1.88 20.28 -18.72
CA PRO A 167 -3.12 20.47 -17.96
C PRO A 167 -3.03 21.63 -16.97
N ASP A 168 -4.19 22.08 -16.49
CA ASP A 168 -4.27 22.97 -15.32
C ASP A 168 -4.33 22.14 -14.02
N ILE A 169 -4.96 20.97 -14.12
CA ILE A 169 -5.14 19.99 -13.04
C ILE A 169 -4.73 18.61 -13.55
N LEU A 170 -3.74 17.99 -12.90
CA LEU A 170 -3.29 16.64 -13.20
C LEU A 170 -3.75 15.67 -12.10
N ILE A 171 -4.54 14.67 -12.46
CA ILE A 171 -4.91 13.56 -11.57
C ILE A 171 -4.01 12.38 -11.87
N VAL A 172 -3.33 11.90 -10.84
CA VAL A 172 -2.40 10.79 -10.92
C VAL A 172 -2.87 9.70 -9.97
N ASP A 173 -3.22 8.55 -10.53
CA ASP A 173 -3.51 7.35 -9.76
C ASP A 173 -2.23 6.51 -9.56
N GLU A 174 -2.33 5.42 -8.81
CA GLU A 174 -1.25 4.45 -8.52
C GLU A 174 -0.54 3.90 -9.77
N ALA A 175 -1.07 4.20 -10.95
CA ALA A 175 -0.48 4.01 -12.28
C ALA A 175 0.91 4.67 -12.49
N LEU A 176 1.45 5.43 -11.54
CA LEU A 176 2.87 5.82 -11.56
C LEU A 176 3.82 4.66 -11.35
N ALA A 177 3.37 3.55 -10.74
CA ALA A 177 4.18 2.36 -10.51
C ALA A 177 4.44 1.54 -11.79
N VAL A 178 4.15 2.11 -12.95
CA VAL A 178 4.18 1.43 -14.24
C VAL A 178 5.50 1.67 -14.97
N GLY A 179 6.03 0.62 -15.57
CA GLY A 179 7.33 0.62 -16.25
C GLY A 179 8.46 0.24 -15.30
N ASP A 180 9.70 0.37 -15.77
CA ASP A 180 10.88 0.12 -14.96
C ASP A 180 11.21 1.32 -14.04
N ILE A 181 12.13 1.11 -13.10
CA ILE A 181 12.58 2.13 -12.13
C ILE A 181 13.06 3.41 -12.84
N ARG A 182 13.71 3.30 -14.01
CA ARG A 182 14.19 4.47 -14.76
C ARG A 182 13.02 5.28 -15.30
N PHE A 183 11.99 4.63 -15.85
CA PHE A 183 10.79 5.29 -16.34
C PHE A 183 9.99 5.92 -15.19
N GLN A 184 9.81 5.22 -14.08
CA GLN A 184 9.18 5.78 -12.88
C GLN A 184 9.87 7.07 -12.40
N GLN A 185 11.21 7.08 -12.37
CA GLN A 185 11.98 8.30 -12.07
C GLN A 185 11.75 9.42 -13.09
N LYS A 186 11.61 9.10 -14.39
CA LYS A 186 11.22 10.10 -15.41
C LYS A 186 9.84 10.69 -15.08
N CYS A 187 8.88 9.87 -14.67
CA CYS A 187 7.54 10.31 -14.28
C CYS A 187 7.57 11.24 -13.06
N PHE A 188 8.30 10.88 -11.99
CA PHE A 188 8.41 11.73 -10.81
C PHE A 188 9.10 13.07 -11.07
N ARG A 189 10.14 13.10 -11.92
CA ARG A 189 10.74 14.37 -12.37
C ARG A 189 9.72 15.24 -13.09
N LYS A 190 8.89 14.64 -13.95
CA LYS A 190 7.87 15.40 -14.69
C LYS A 190 6.76 15.94 -13.80
N ILE A 191 6.37 15.18 -12.77
CA ILE A 191 5.45 15.67 -11.72
C ILE A 191 6.06 16.86 -10.97
N ARG A 192 7.37 16.80 -10.65
CA ARG A 192 8.08 17.92 -10.04
C ARG A 192 8.10 19.15 -10.94
N GLU A 193 8.37 18.99 -12.23
CA GLU A 193 8.28 20.09 -13.21
C GLU A 193 6.88 20.73 -13.22
N PHE A 194 5.81 19.94 -13.14
CA PHE A 194 4.45 20.47 -13.06
C PHE A 194 4.15 21.20 -11.76
N LYS A 195 4.61 20.66 -10.63
CA LYS A 195 4.53 21.32 -9.33
C LYS A 195 5.25 22.67 -9.36
N ASP A 196 6.48 22.70 -9.87
CA ASP A 196 7.31 23.90 -9.96
C ASP A 196 6.71 24.93 -10.94
N ALA A 197 5.99 24.47 -11.96
CA ALA A 197 5.22 25.31 -12.88
C ALA A 197 3.87 25.79 -12.31
N GLY A 198 3.57 25.53 -11.03
CA GLY A 198 2.35 25.97 -10.36
C GLY A 198 1.08 25.26 -10.84
N LYS A 199 1.21 24.04 -11.36
CA LYS A 199 0.05 23.21 -11.73
C LYS A 199 -0.56 22.55 -10.50
N THR A 200 -1.87 22.33 -10.54
CA THR A 200 -2.57 21.64 -9.46
C THR A 200 -2.47 20.14 -9.70
N ILE A 201 -2.13 19.36 -8.67
CA ILE A 201 -1.93 17.91 -8.81
C ILE A 201 -2.72 17.18 -7.74
N ILE A 202 -3.42 16.12 -8.12
CA ILE A 202 -4.01 15.15 -7.19
C ILE A 202 -3.23 13.85 -7.35
N LEU A 203 -2.60 13.40 -6.27
CA LEU A 203 -1.77 12.21 -6.26
C LEU A 203 -2.39 11.16 -5.33
N CYS A 204 -2.84 10.04 -5.89
CA CYS A 204 -3.22 8.85 -5.13
C CYS A 204 -2.06 7.86 -5.12
N SER A 205 -1.61 7.47 -3.91
CA SER A 205 -0.48 6.57 -3.76
C SER A 205 -0.57 5.75 -2.48
N HIS A 206 -0.06 4.52 -2.53
CA HIS A 206 0.25 3.72 -1.35
C HIS A 206 1.61 4.06 -0.73
N SER A 207 2.45 4.84 -1.41
CA SER A 207 3.73 5.30 -0.89
C SER A 207 3.53 6.52 0.00
N LEU A 208 3.57 6.32 1.32
CA LEU A 208 3.48 7.42 2.29
C LEU A 208 4.64 8.41 2.11
N THR A 209 5.83 7.92 1.76
CA THR A 209 7.00 8.76 1.48
C THR A 209 6.80 9.67 0.27
N ALA A 210 6.19 9.16 -0.82
CA ALA A 210 5.86 10.01 -1.97
C ALA A 210 4.81 11.08 -1.60
N ILE A 211 3.83 10.75 -0.76
CA ILE A 211 2.84 11.72 -0.28
C ILE A 211 3.52 12.81 0.55
N GLN A 212 4.40 12.43 1.48
CA GLN A 212 5.17 13.38 2.29
C GLN A 212 6.10 14.26 1.45
N GLU A 213 6.74 13.73 0.40
CA GLU A 213 7.69 14.49 -0.42
C GLU A 213 7.01 15.45 -1.41
N PHE A 214 5.94 15.00 -2.07
CA PHE A 214 5.37 15.73 -3.20
C PHE A 214 4.16 16.59 -2.82
N CYS A 215 3.36 16.16 -1.83
CA CYS A 215 2.11 16.82 -1.49
C CYS A 215 2.33 17.99 -0.53
N SER A 216 1.44 18.97 -0.61
CA SER A 216 1.33 20.09 0.35
C SER A 216 0.17 19.90 1.32
N GLN A 217 -0.81 19.06 0.95
CA GLN A 217 -1.89 18.58 1.80
C GLN A 217 -2.17 17.11 1.50
N ALA A 218 -2.75 16.38 2.44
CA ALA A 218 -3.19 15.02 2.22
C ALA A 218 -4.58 14.78 2.83
N ILE A 219 -5.29 13.81 2.25
CA ILE A 219 -6.55 13.28 2.74
C ILE A 219 -6.39 11.77 2.94
N TRP A 220 -6.79 11.29 4.11
CA TRP A 220 -6.98 9.87 4.37
C TRP A 220 -8.46 9.49 4.21
N LEU A 221 -8.76 8.69 3.18
CA LEU A 221 -10.07 8.09 2.96
C LEU A 221 -10.20 6.73 3.65
N HIS A 222 -11.32 6.54 4.36
CA HIS A 222 -11.70 5.28 4.99
C HIS A 222 -13.20 5.04 4.81
N GLU A 223 -13.57 3.89 4.21
CA GLU A 223 -14.98 3.48 4.00
C GLU A 223 -15.89 4.56 3.37
N GLY A 224 -15.32 5.32 2.43
CA GLY A 224 -15.99 6.39 1.70
C GLY A 224 -15.99 7.76 2.39
N GLU A 225 -15.39 7.89 3.58
CA GLU A 225 -15.35 9.13 4.36
C GLU A 225 -13.92 9.66 4.50
N ILE A 226 -13.77 10.98 4.65
CA ILE A 226 -12.50 11.58 5.05
C ILE A 226 -12.32 11.31 6.54
N LYS A 227 -11.30 10.52 6.88
CA LYS A 227 -10.97 10.21 8.27
C LYS A 227 -10.04 11.25 8.88
N GLU A 228 -9.12 11.78 8.07
CA GLU A 228 -8.19 12.84 8.44
C GLU A 228 -7.80 13.64 7.19
N GLN A 229 -7.54 14.94 7.36
CA GLN A 229 -7.08 15.83 6.29
C GLN A 229 -6.19 16.93 6.86
N GLY A 230 -5.10 17.25 6.16
CA GLY A 230 -4.22 18.33 6.58
C GLY A 230 -2.81 18.16 6.06
N ASP A 231 -1.85 18.47 6.94
CA ASP A 231 -0.42 18.27 6.69
C ASP A 231 -0.12 16.81 6.28
N PRO A 232 0.63 16.58 5.18
CA PRO A 232 0.93 15.24 4.70
C PRO A 232 1.60 14.34 5.73
N ILE A 233 2.54 14.86 6.55
CA ILE A 233 3.25 14.05 7.55
C ILE A 233 2.24 13.57 8.59
N PHE A 234 1.49 14.50 9.18
CA PHE A 234 0.47 14.18 10.18
C PHE A 234 -0.57 13.17 9.67
N VAL A 235 -1.12 13.39 8.48
CA VAL A 235 -2.14 12.50 7.90
C VAL A 235 -1.57 11.10 7.64
N THR A 236 -0.34 11.01 7.12
CA THR A 236 0.33 9.71 6.91
C THR A 236 0.67 9.01 8.21
N ASP A 237 1.04 9.73 9.26
CA ASP A 237 1.29 9.17 10.60
C ASP A 237 0.01 8.63 11.21
N CYS A 238 -1.11 9.37 11.12
CA CYS A 238 -2.43 8.89 11.56
C CYS A 238 -2.85 7.62 10.81
N TYR A 239 -2.65 7.59 9.49
CA TYR A 239 -2.93 6.41 8.68
C TYR A 239 -2.03 5.23 9.08
N ASN A 240 -0.73 5.46 9.25
CA ASN A 240 0.23 4.44 9.64
C ASN A 240 -0.06 3.88 11.05
N ALA A 241 -0.36 4.77 12.00
CA ALA A 241 -0.79 4.41 13.34
C ALA A 241 -2.08 3.57 13.30
N TYR A 242 -3.03 3.90 12.43
CA TYR A 242 -4.26 3.10 12.25
C TYR A 242 -3.99 1.71 11.65
N MET A 243 -3.11 1.63 10.65
CA MET A 243 -2.70 0.35 10.06
C MET A 243 -2.00 -0.53 11.10
N THR A 244 -1.18 0.09 11.94
CA THR A 244 -0.47 -0.57 13.04
C THR A 244 -1.39 -0.90 14.22
N SER A 245 -2.35 -0.03 14.55
CA SER A 245 -3.29 -0.23 15.66
C SER A 245 -4.32 -1.30 15.36
N LYS A 246 -4.69 -1.48 14.09
CA LYS A 246 -5.50 -2.64 13.67
C LYS A 246 -4.81 -3.94 14.06
N GLN A 247 -3.49 -4.05 13.89
CA GLN A 247 -2.67 -5.20 14.35
C GLN A 247 -2.64 -5.39 15.88
N LEU A 248 -3.25 -4.50 16.65
CA LEU A 248 -3.21 -4.53 18.12
C LEU A 248 -4.60 -4.55 18.76
N VAL A 249 -5.66 -4.27 17.99
CA VAL A 249 -7.01 -4.10 18.54
C VAL A 249 -8.03 -4.77 17.62
N THR A 250 -8.34 -6.03 17.90
CA THR A 250 -9.50 -6.74 17.35
C THR A 250 -10.75 -6.29 18.09
N ILE A 251 -11.48 -5.29 17.58
CA ILE A 251 -12.76 -4.86 18.17
C ILE A 251 -13.85 -5.86 17.79
N LYS A 252 -14.29 -6.72 18.72
CA LYS A 252 -15.56 -7.44 18.61
C LYS A 252 -16.69 -6.64 19.27
N LYS A 253 -17.77 -6.46 18.51
CA LYS A 253 -18.96 -5.74 18.93
C LYS A 253 -19.90 -6.74 19.63
N ASN A 254 -19.99 -6.70 20.96
CA ASN A 254 -21.05 -7.40 21.70
C ASN A 254 -21.82 -6.41 22.57
N ASN A 255 -23.14 -6.39 22.37
CA ASN A 255 -24.16 -5.86 23.27
C ASN A 255 -23.89 -4.48 23.92
N GLY A 256 -23.66 -3.46 23.10
CA GLY A 256 -24.02 -2.07 23.46
C GLY A 256 -23.15 -1.34 24.48
N SER A 257 -22.14 -1.98 25.07
CA SER A 257 -21.14 -1.33 25.94
C SER A 257 -19.73 -1.56 25.40
N LEU A 258 -19.00 -0.45 25.14
CA LEU A 258 -17.56 -0.48 24.87
C LEU A 258 -16.83 -0.80 26.18
N GLN A 259 -16.55 -2.08 26.42
CA GLN A 259 -15.59 -2.49 27.45
C GLN A 259 -14.30 -2.95 26.77
N THR A 260 -13.19 -2.33 27.17
CA THR A 260 -11.84 -2.71 26.75
C THR A 260 -11.38 -3.87 27.62
N GLU A 261 -11.61 -5.10 27.17
CA GLU A 261 -10.94 -6.28 27.73
C GLU A 261 -9.84 -6.72 26.77
N MET A 262 -8.59 -6.78 27.28
CA MET A 262 -7.47 -7.43 26.59
C MET A 262 -7.75 -8.94 26.58
N ILE A 263 -8.28 -9.47 25.48
CA ILE A 263 -8.25 -10.91 25.24
C ILE A 263 -6.82 -11.22 24.78
N LEU A 264 -5.99 -11.73 25.68
CA LEU A 264 -4.72 -12.34 25.28
C LEU A 264 -5.07 -13.58 24.43
N PRO A 265 -4.50 -13.73 23.22
CA PRO A 265 -4.70 -14.93 22.40
C PRO A 265 -3.98 -16.18 22.98
N ILE A 266 -3.35 -16.02 24.15
CA ILE A 266 -2.49 -16.99 24.81
C ILE A 266 -3.00 -17.21 26.23
N ASP A 267 -2.99 -18.46 26.71
CA ASP A 267 -3.16 -18.76 28.13
C ASP A 267 -1.88 -18.35 28.87
N GLU A 268 -1.94 -17.39 29.80
CA GLU A 268 -0.76 -16.95 30.56
C GLU A 268 -0.09 -18.09 31.35
N ASN A 269 -0.83 -19.16 31.66
CA ASN A 269 -0.28 -20.32 32.34
C ASN A 269 0.66 -21.14 31.44
N ASP A 270 0.44 -21.11 30.12
CA ASP A 270 1.23 -21.81 29.11
C ASP A 270 2.54 -21.08 28.76
N LEU A 271 2.70 -19.83 29.20
CA LEU A 271 3.93 -19.06 29.01
C LEU A 271 4.96 -19.43 30.08
N PRO A 272 6.22 -19.72 29.69
CA PRO A 272 7.31 -19.81 30.65
C PRO A 272 7.42 -18.51 31.46
N LYS A 273 7.75 -18.64 32.75
CA LYS A 273 7.81 -17.51 33.72
C LYS A 273 8.44 -16.20 33.19
N PRO A 274 9.58 -16.18 32.46
CA PRO A 274 10.17 -14.92 32.00
C PRO A 274 9.32 -14.17 30.95
N PHE A 275 8.32 -14.79 30.35
CA PHE A 275 7.53 -14.21 29.26
C PHE A 275 6.10 -13.81 29.64
N ARG A 276 5.69 -14.05 30.90
CA ARG A 276 4.33 -13.75 31.38
C ARG A 276 4.06 -12.26 31.53
N GLU A 277 5.08 -11.46 31.78
CA GLU A 277 4.97 -10.00 31.97
C GLU A 277 5.12 -9.20 30.65
N ILE A 278 5.21 -9.90 29.51
CA ILE A 278 5.40 -9.29 28.19
C ILE A 278 4.05 -9.19 27.47
N ALA A 279 3.81 -8.09 26.76
CA ALA A 279 2.61 -7.96 25.94
C ALA A 279 2.72 -8.79 24.65
N TRP A 280 1.72 -9.63 24.41
CA TRP A 280 1.61 -10.55 23.27
C TRP A 280 0.42 -10.19 22.38
N PRO A 281 0.64 -9.48 21.26
CA PRO A 281 -0.43 -9.05 20.37
C PRO A 281 -0.99 -10.21 19.53
N ASP A 282 -2.29 -10.15 19.21
CA ASP A 282 -2.94 -11.11 18.33
C ASP A 282 -2.55 -10.88 16.86
N LEU A 283 -2.11 -11.94 16.18
CA LEU A 283 -1.72 -11.92 14.77
C LEU A 283 -2.80 -12.48 13.84
N SER A 284 -3.99 -12.84 14.35
CA SER A 284 -5.07 -13.48 13.58
C SER A 284 -5.57 -12.66 12.39
N ILE A 285 -5.34 -11.36 12.39
CA ILE A 285 -5.77 -10.44 11.32
C ILE A 285 -4.75 -10.30 10.19
N CYS A 286 -3.51 -10.75 10.42
CA CYS A 286 -2.45 -10.62 9.44
C CYS A 286 -2.70 -11.58 8.27
N GLU A 287 -2.21 -11.24 7.09
CA GLU A 287 -2.29 -12.15 5.95
C GLU A 287 -1.33 -13.32 6.18
N THR A 288 -1.86 -14.54 6.04
CA THR A 288 -1.10 -15.75 6.31
C THR A 288 -1.21 -16.75 5.17
N PHE A 289 -0.17 -17.57 5.01
CA PHE A 289 -0.22 -18.76 4.17
C PHE A 289 0.59 -19.90 4.78
N GLY A 290 0.39 -21.11 4.29
CA GLY A 290 1.13 -22.29 4.73
C GLY A 290 0.25 -23.53 4.73
N THR A 291 0.88 -24.65 5.04
CA THR A 291 0.20 -25.96 5.06
C THR A 291 -0.56 -26.24 6.37
N GLY A 292 -0.44 -25.38 7.38
CA GLY A 292 -1.18 -25.48 8.64
C GLY A 292 -0.66 -26.55 9.61
N GLY A 293 0.62 -26.95 9.51
CA GLY A 293 1.19 -27.94 10.43
C GLY A 293 1.63 -27.38 11.79
N CYS A 294 1.83 -26.07 11.87
CA CYS A 294 2.27 -25.35 13.05
C CYS A 294 1.85 -23.90 12.90
N HIS A 295 1.34 -23.29 13.97
CA HIS A 295 0.82 -21.93 13.95
C HIS A 295 1.58 -21.05 14.94
N ILE A 296 2.21 -20.00 14.42
CA ILE A 296 2.53 -18.79 15.20
C ILE A 296 1.20 -18.14 15.63
N GLN A 297 0.92 -18.15 16.93
CA GLN A 297 -0.30 -17.59 17.52
C GLN A 297 -0.12 -16.12 17.94
N SER A 298 1.10 -15.75 18.35
CA SER A 298 1.46 -14.37 18.68
C SER A 298 2.96 -14.14 18.50
N ALA A 299 3.37 -12.89 18.33
CA ALA A 299 4.77 -12.51 18.33
C ALA A 299 4.96 -11.08 18.81
N THR A 300 6.15 -10.76 19.30
CA THR A 300 6.45 -9.41 19.79
C THR A 300 7.95 -9.10 19.73
N ILE A 301 8.30 -7.83 19.91
CA ILE A 301 9.68 -7.34 19.92
C ILE A 301 9.94 -6.73 21.29
N VAL A 302 11.03 -7.16 21.94
CA VAL A 302 11.47 -6.63 23.22
C VAL A 302 12.92 -6.16 23.16
N SER A 303 13.24 -5.15 23.98
CA SER A 303 14.63 -4.79 24.27
C SER A 303 15.27 -5.90 25.08
N SER A 304 16.44 -6.39 24.65
CA SER A 304 17.14 -7.47 25.37
C SER A 304 17.70 -7.05 26.73
N GLU A 305 17.77 -5.75 27.01
CA GLU A 305 18.23 -5.23 28.30
C GLU A 305 17.10 -5.11 29.32
N THR A 306 15.91 -4.71 28.86
CA THR A 306 14.78 -4.39 29.75
C THR A 306 13.66 -5.41 29.71
N ASN A 307 13.65 -6.32 28.73
CA ASN A 307 12.55 -7.23 28.40
C ASN A 307 11.20 -6.53 28.17
N LYS A 308 11.20 -5.22 27.92
CA LYS A 308 9.99 -4.45 27.62
C LYS A 308 9.73 -4.40 26.12
N ASN A 309 8.45 -4.37 25.75
CA ASN A 309 8.03 -4.21 24.37
C ASN A 309 8.52 -2.87 23.79
N ILE A 310 9.02 -2.92 22.56
CA ILE A 310 9.53 -1.74 21.85
C ILE A 310 8.93 -1.65 20.45
N ARG A 311 8.91 -0.43 19.91
CA ARG A 311 8.47 -0.13 18.53
C ARG A 311 9.40 0.81 17.81
N GLN A 312 9.98 1.75 18.55
CA GLN A 312 11.05 2.59 18.07
C GLN A 312 12.38 1.91 18.37
N ILE A 313 13.20 1.76 17.33
CA ILE A 313 14.46 1.03 17.38
C ILE A 313 15.57 1.91 16.83
N LYS A 314 16.73 1.84 17.49
CA LYS A 314 17.98 2.41 16.99
C LYS A 314 18.95 1.31 16.58
N GLY A 315 19.75 1.59 15.57
CA GLY A 315 20.82 0.75 15.10
C GLY A 315 21.89 0.61 16.19
N GLY A 316 22.35 -0.61 16.40
CA GLY A 316 23.24 -0.98 17.50
C GLY A 316 22.51 -1.49 18.74
N GLU A 317 21.18 -1.33 18.85
CA GLU A 317 20.43 -1.89 19.97
C GLU A 317 20.32 -3.41 19.88
N ASN A 318 20.40 -4.08 21.03
CA ASN A 318 20.20 -5.53 21.13
C ASN A 318 18.71 -5.84 21.38
N LEU A 319 18.13 -6.62 20.48
CA LEU A 319 16.70 -6.90 20.46
C LEU A 319 16.44 -8.40 20.47
N SER A 320 15.29 -8.76 21.01
CA SER A 320 14.75 -10.11 20.96
C SER A 320 13.37 -10.09 20.30
N VAL A 321 13.21 -10.86 19.22
CA VAL A 321 11.90 -11.15 18.63
C VAL A 321 11.40 -12.47 19.21
N LEU A 322 10.25 -12.42 19.87
CA LEU A 322 9.63 -13.56 20.54
C LEU A 322 8.45 -14.06 19.71
N LEU A 323 8.39 -15.37 19.47
CA LEU A 323 7.30 -16.02 18.77
C LEU A 323 6.67 -17.04 19.71
N TYR A 324 5.36 -16.97 19.89
CA TYR A 324 4.58 -17.99 20.57
C TYR A 324 3.89 -18.85 19.51
N LEU A 325 4.26 -20.12 19.45
CA LEU A 325 3.81 -21.05 18.42
C LEU A 325 3.33 -22.37 19.01
N LYS A 326 2.43 -23.03 18.28
CA LYS A 326 1.90 -24.36 18.60
C LYS A 326 1.94 -25.25 17.36
N ALA A 327 2.53 -26.44 17.51
CA ALA A 327 2.58 -27.42 16.43
C ALA A 327 1.37 -28.37 16.52
N ASP A 328 0.59 -28.47 15.45
CA ASP A 328 -0.58 -29.38 15.39
C ASP A 328 -0.17 -30.78 14.90
N GLN A 329 1.02 -30.90 14.34
CA GLN A 329 1.60 -32.17 13.92
C GLN A 329 3.12 -32.15 14.09
N LYS A 330 3.74 -33.33 14.02
CA LYS A 330 5.20 -33.45 14.09
C LYS A 330 5.85 -32.75 12.89
N ILE A 331 6.69 -31.76 13.15
CA ILE A 331 7.43 -31.01 12.14
C ILE A 331 8.81 -31.64 11.96
N ILE A 332 9.17 -31.99 10.73
CA ILE A 332 10.46 -32.62 10.41
C ILE A 332 11.46 -31.51 10.08
N ASN A 333 12.59 -31.48 10.80
CA ASN A 333 13.61 -30.44 10.68
C ASN A 333 13.02 -29.01 10.68
N PRO A 334 12.34 -28.61 11.76
CA PRO A 334 11.71 -27.31 11.83
C PRO A 334 12.74 -26.18 11.75
N SER A 335 12.38 -25.11 11.05
CA SER A 335 13.12 -23.86 11.04
C SER A 335 12.19 -22.68 11.21
N VAL A 336 12.60 -21.72 12.05
CA VAL A 336 11.89 -20.45 12.25
C VAL A 336 12.61 -19.35 11.48
N HIS A 337 11.85 -18.60 10.71
CA HIS A 337 12.31 -17.53 9.84
C HIS A 337 11.80 -16.18 10.33
N LEU A 338 12.70 -15.21 10.38
CA LEU A 338 12.43 -13.80 10.59
C LEU A 338 12.96 -13.03 9.38
N LEU A 339 12.10 -12.27 8.72
CA LEU A 339 12.44 -11.47 7.54
C LEU A 339 12.12 -10.01 7.83
N LEU A 340 13.12 -9.13 7.78
CA LEU A 340 12.88 -7.69 7.83
C LEU A 340 12.62 -7.17 6.41
N ASN A 341 11.42 -6.63 6.20
CA ASN A 341 11.04 -5.93 4.98
C ASN A 341 11.26 -4.42 5.18
N GLY A 342 11.90 -3.82 4.19
CA GLY A 342 12.03 -2.38 4.05
C GLY A 342 10.87 -1.78 3.26
N GLN A 343 11.00 -0.50 2.97
CA GLN A 343 10.03 0.21 2.15
C GLN A 343 9.86 -0.48 0.78
N PHE A 344 8.62 -0.50 0.29
CA PHE A 344 8.21 -1.14 -0.97
C PHE A 344 8.40 -2.67 -1.03
N GLY A 345 8.41 -3.35 0.13
CA GLY A 345 8.49 -4.82 0.18
C GLY A 345 9.88 -5.39 -0.17
N SER A 346 10.91 -4.55 -0.14
CA SER A 346 12.29 -4.98 -0.34
C SER A 346 12.79 -5.76 0.89
N SER A 347 13.40 -6.93 0.69
CA SER A 347 14.02 -7.68 1.79
C SER A 347 15.30 -6.97 2.26
N VAL A 348 15.41 -6.68 3.55
CA VAL A 348 16.61 -6.10 4.18
C VAL A 348 17.51 -7.21 4.71
N PHE A 349 17.01 -8.08 5.58
CA PHE A 349 17.74 -9.26 6.04
C PHE A 349 16.79 -10.42 6.39
N LYS A 350 17.31 -11.65 6.32
CA LYS A 350 16.62 -12.86 6.79
C LYS A 350 17.46 -13.53 7.88
N ILE A 351 16.82 -13.91 8.98
CA ILE A 351 17.36 -14.83 9.97
C ILE A 351 16.57 -16.14 9.85
N SER A 352 17.25 -17.27 9.71
CA SER A 352 16.64 -18.59 9.80
C SER A 352 17.40 -19.45 10.80
N SER A 353 16.68 -20.19 11.64
CA SER A 353 17.35 -21.08 12.60
C SER A 353 18.23 -22.12 11.90
N HIS A 354 17.83 -22.61 10.72
CA HIS A 354 18.66 -23.49 9.91
C HIS A 354 19.97 -22.84 9.42
N ALA A 355 19.95 -21.63 8.87
CA ALA A 355 21.17 -20.98 8.36
C ALA A 355 22.15 -20.65 9.50
N TYR A 356 21.62 -20.36 10.69
CA TYR A 356 22.41 -20.14 11.90
C TYR A 356 22.73 -21.44 12.67
N GLN A 357 22.51 -22.60 12.04
CA GLN A 357 22.84 -23.94 12.56
C GLN A 357 22.20 -24.24 13.93
N LYS A 358 21.02 -23.68 14.20
CA LYS A 358 20.21 -23.95 15.38
C LYS A 358 19.12 -24.96 15.07
N LYS A 359 19.24 -26.13 15.70
CA LYS A 359 18.21 -27.17 15.66
C LYS A 359 17.11 -26.81 16.65
N LEU A 360 15.89 -26.76 16.15
CA LEU A 360 14.69 -26.58 16.95
C LEU A 360 13.93 -27.91 17.00
N GLU A 361 13.16 -28.11 18.06
CA GLU A 361 12.23 -29.23 18.19
C GLU A 361 10.91 -28.70 18.73
N PHE A 362 9.80 -29.11 18.13
CA PHE A 362 8.46 -28.73 18.55
C PHE A 362 7.70 -29.96 19.01
N GLN A 363 7.12 -29.87 20.21
CA GLN A 363 6.23 -30.91 20.72
C GLN A 363 4.81 -30.64 20.22
N VAL A 364 4.15 -31.69 19.72
CA VAL A 364 2.78 -31.60 19.21
C VAL A 364 1.84 -31.19 20.34
N ASP A 365 0.91 -30.29 20.03
CA ASP A 365 -0.09 -29.71 20.92
C ASP A 365 0.45 -28.95 22.14
N LYS A 366 1.77 -28.79 22.25
CA LYS A 366 2.39 -28.00 23.30
C LYS A 366 2.86 -26.65 22.78
N PRO A 367 2.58 -25.57 23.52
CA PRO A 367 3.08 -24.26 23.18
C PRO A 367 4.61 -24.21 23.32
N THR A 368 5.24 -23.45 22.43
CA THR A 368 6.68 -23.22 22.42
C THR A 368 6.92 -21.73 22.20
N VAL A 369 7.76 -21.14 23.03
CA VAL A 369 8.28 -19.78 22.79
C VAL A 369 9.62 -19.90 22.09
N VAL A 370 9.76 -19.26 20.93
CA VAL A 370 11.05 -19.12 20.24
C VAL A 370 11.52 -17.68 20.37
N MET A 371 12.75 -17.50 20.86
CA MET A 371 13.40 -16.20 21.00
C MET A 371 14.53 -16.08 19.98
N ILE A 372 14.48 -15.02 19.17
CA ILE A 372 15.51 -14.67 18.20
C ILE A 372 16.18 -13.39 18.66
N HIS A 373 17.42 -13.49 19.13
CA HIS A 373 18.21 -12.39 19.66
C HIS A 373 19.27 -11.93 18.65
N PHE A 374 19.34 -10.62 18.39
CA PHE A 374 20.33 -10.04 17.48
C PHE A 374 20.54 -8.54 17.75
N THR A 375 21.64 -8.01 17.23
CA THR A 375 21.91 -6.56 17.22
C THR A 375 21.30 -5.94 15.97
N PHE A 376 20.46 -4.92 16.14
CA PHE A 376 19.78 -4.27 15.03
C PHE A 376 20.76 -3.46 14.16
N PRO A 377 20.74 -3.59 12.83
CA PRO A 377 21.70 -2.90 11.97
C PRO A 377 21.41 -1.39 11.86
N MET A 378 22.45 -0.59 11.60
CA MET A 378 22.33 0.86 11.35
C MET A 378 21.82 1.15 9.92
N ILE A 379 20.55 0.87 9.68
CA ILE A 379 19.84 1.07 8.40
C ILE A 379 19.21 2.47 8.30
N GLY A 380 18.64 2.81 7.14
CA GLY A 380 17.95 4.08 6.94
C GLY A 380 16.77 4.30 7.89
N ASN A 381 16.42 5.56 8.13
CA ASN A 381 15.28 5.91 8.97
C ASN A 381 13.95 5.64 8.24
N GLY A 382 12.92 5.30 9.02
CA GLY A 382 11.56 5.08 8.51
C GLY A 382 10.92 3.81 9.05
N HIS A 383 9.85 3.38 8.39
CA HIS A 383 9.07 2.21 8.81
C HIS A 383 9.53 0.94 8.13
N TYR A 384 9.54 -0.13 8.91
CA TYR A 384 9.89 -1.49 8.49
C TYR A 384 8.90 -2.48 9.10
N SER A 385 8.85 -3.67 8.53
CA SER A 385 7.99 -4.75 9.02
C SER A 385 8.77 -6.06 9.12
N PHE A 386 8.47 -6.87 10.12
CA PHE A 386 8.96 -8.24 10.20
C PHE A 386 7.90 -9.22 9.74
N SER A 387 8.22 -10.02 8.72
CA SER A 387 7.47 -11.23 8.40
C SER A 387 8.05 -12.41 9.17
N LEU A 388 7.17 -13.32 9.59
CA LEU A 388 7.51 -14.47 10.42
C LEU A 388 7.14 -15.76 9.70
N GLY A 389 7.93 -16.81 9.84
CA GLY A 389 7.65 -18.09 9.21
C GLY A 389 8.10 -19.29 10.04
N VAL A 390 7.34 -20.37 9.96
CA VAL A 390 7.72 -21.70 10.42
C VAL A 390 7.72 -22.64 9.22
N VAL A 391 8.84 -23.32 8.99
CA VAL A 391 9.02 -24.22 7.84
C VAL A 391 9.53 -25.59 8.27
N SER A 392 9.23 -26.62 7.49
CA SER A 392 10.01 -27.85 7.44
C SER A 392 11.08 -27.74 6.36
N ILE A 393 12.27 -28.27 6.62
CA ILE A 393 13.35 -28.34 5.64
C ILE A 393 13.56 -29.80 5.22
N LEU A 394 13.18 -30.10 3.98
CA LEU A 394 13.26 -31.41 3.37
C LEU A 394 14.05 -31.29 2.07
N GLU A 395 15.17 -32.02 1.94
CA GLU A 395 15.99 -32.03 0.71
C GLU A 395 16.34 -30.62 0.17
N ASN A 396 16.69 -29.69 1.08
CA ASN A 396 16.96 -28.27 0.79
C ASN A 396 15.79 -27.48 0.20
N LYS A 397 14.55 -27.98 0.32
CA LYS A 397 13.32 -27.22 0.03
C LYS A 397 12.65 -26.81 1.34
N GLU A 398 12.23 -25.54 1.39
CA GLU A 398 11.45 -25.00 2.49
C GLU A 398 9.95 -25.24 2.22
N GLN A 399 9.27 -25.93 3.13
CA GLN A 399 7.81 -26.04 3.14
C GLN A 399 7.25 -25.20 4.29
N PHE A 400 6.50 -24.15 3.97
CA PHE A 400 5.87 -23.29 4.97
C PHE A 400 4.69 -24.01 5.63
N HIS A 401 4.71 -24.06 6.97
CA HIS A 401 3.57 -24.48 7.78
C HIS A 401 2.72 -23.28 8.17
N HIS A 402 3.36 -22.18 8.54
CA HIS A 402 2.70 -20.90 8.72
C HIS A 402 3.68 -19.78 8.39
N TYR A 403 3.23 -18.82 7.60
CA TYR A 403 3.93 -17.60 7.29
C TYR A 403 2.98 -16.45 7.50
N ILE A 404 3.43 -15.41 8.20
CA ILE A 404 2.66 -14.22 8.50
C ILE A 404 3.38 -13.03 7.84
N HIS A 405 2.69 -12.37 6.91
CA HIS A 405 3.20 -11.16 6.26
C HIS A 405 3.13 -9.96 7.20
N ASP A 406 4.22 -9.21 7.28
CA ASP A 406 4.28 -7.91 7.97
C ASP A 406 3.73 -7.95 9.41
N ALA A 407 4.04 -9.03 10.12
CA ALA A 407 3.50 -9.38 11.42
C ALA A 407 3.81 -8.33 12.50
N LEU A 408 5.01 -7.73 12.47
CA LEU A 408 5.45 -6.76 13.47
C LEU A 408 5.97 -5.50 12.79
N LEU A 409 5.34 -4.36 13.05
CA LEU A 409 5.75 -3.06 12.52
C LEU A 409 6.71 -2.33 13.48
N ILE A 410 7.75 -1.73 12.92
CA ILE A 410 8.74 -0.96 13.66
C ILE A 410 9.03 0.38 12.99
N GLU A 411 9.49 1.33 13.79
CA GLU A 411 10.01 2.62 13.35
C GLU A 411 11.50 2.68 13.71
N VAL A 412 12.33 2.97 12.71
CA VAL A 412 13.78 3.07 12.87
C VAL A 412 14.19 4.54 12.84
N SER A 413 14.90 4.97 13.88
CA SER A 413 15.41 6.34 14.01
C SER A 413 16.89 6.34 14.41
N ASN A 414 17.75 6.39 13.41
CA ASN A 414 19.19 6.39 13.56
C ASN A 414 19.76 7.80 13.43
N PRO A 415 20.61 8.23 14.40
CA PRO A 415 21.38 9.46 14.23
C PRO A 415 22.45 9.29 13.15
N ASP A 416 23.04 8.09 13.04
CA ASP A 416 24.08 7.74 12.07
C ASP A 416 23.64 6.53 11.21
N ILE A 417 23.46 6.74 9.91
CA ILE A 417 23.03 5.71 8.96
C ILE A 417 24.26 5.10 8.27
N LYS A 418 24.49 3.79 8.44
CA LYS A 418 25.59 3.07 7.79
C LYS A 418 25.15 2.42 6.47
N TYR A 419 23.93 1.92 6.41
CA TYR A 419 23.40 1.20 5.24
C TYR A 419 22.21 1.96 4.63
N LYS A 420 22.30 2.25 3.32
CA LYS A 420 21.25 2.96 2.58
C LYS A 420 20.04 2.05 2.33
N MET A 421 18.89 2.66 2.06
CA MET A 421 17.68 1.94 1.64
C MET A 421 17.94 1.03 0.43
N GLY A 422 17.38 -0.17 0.46
CA GLY A 422 17.57 -1.20 -0.57
C GLY A 422 18.81 -2.08 -0.38
N THR A 423 19.62 -1.86 0.65
CA THR A 423 20.76 -2.74 0.98
C THR A 423 20.26 -4.06 1.56
N GLN A 424 20.66 -5.19 0.96
CA GLN A 424 20.51 -6.51 1.56
C GLN A 424 21.66 -6.79 2.52
N LEU A 425 21.33 -7.21 3.72
CA LEU A 425 22.24 -7.47 4.81
C LEU A 425 22.17 -8.93 5.22
N VAL A 426 23.33 -9.47 5.58
CA VAL A 426 23.46 -10.72 6.31
C VAL A 426 23.97 -10.33 7.69
N LEU A 427 23.18 -10.62 8.74
CA LEU A 427 23.64 -10.38 10.10
C LEU A 427 24.70 -11.43 10.46
N GLU A 428 25.81 -10.99 11.04
CA GLU A 428 26.92 -11.90 11.38
C GLU A 428 26.59 -12.78 12.58
N LYS A 429 25.73 -12.27 13.49
CA LYS A 429 25.40 -12.93 14.76
C LYS A 429 23.91 -12.80 15.04
N ALA A 430 23.28 -13.94 15.27
CA ALA A 430 21.96 -14.06 15.87
C ALA A 430 21.94 -15.33 16.72
N THR A 431 21.27 -15.27 17.88
CA THR A 431 21.08 -16.41 18.78
C THR A 431 19.61 -16.78 18.75
N ILE A 432 19.32 -18.07 18.64
CA ILE A 432 17.94 -18.58 18.55
C ILE A 432 17.77 -19.67 19.59
N GLU A 433 16.77 -19.50 20.44
CA GLU A 433 16.48 -20.37 21.59
C GLU A 433 14.99 -20.73 21.58
N SER A 434 14.65 -21.93 22.06
CA SER A 434 13.27 -22.39 22.22
C SER A 434 13.01 -22.79 23.67
N PHE A 435 11.86 -22.40 24.18
CA PHE A 435 11.40 -22.66 25.54
C PHE A 435 10.07 -23.42 25.47
N ILE A 436 10.00 -24.53 26.19
CA ILE A 436 8.81 -25.38 26.33
C ILE A 436 8.62 -25.53 27.85
N ASP A 437 7.39 -25.41 28.33
CA ASP A 437 7.06 -25.68 29.74
C ASP A 437 6.95 -27.18 30.05
#